data_AF-A0A5C6NXC7-F1
#
_entry.id   AF-A0A5C6NXC7-F1
#
_cell.length_a   1.000
_cell.length_b   1.000
_cell.length_c   1.000
_cell.angle_alpha   90.00
_cell.angle_beta   90.00
_cell.angle_gamma   90.00
#
_symmetry.space_group_name_H-M   'P 1'
#
loop_
_entity.id
_entity.type
_entity.pdbx_description
1 polymer ?
#
loop_
_entity_poly.entity_id
_entity_poly.type
_entity_poly.pdbx_seq_one_letter_code
_entity_poly.pdbx_strand_id
1 'polypeptide(L)'
;QTPRLPKAGETIHGFKFFIGFGGKGANQCIQAARLGARTTMVCKVGKDVFGDNYIQNFKDNGVHTDFVGQTPDAATGTASIIVNNAGENAIVIVAGANMLLDSVDLQEALPAITRSKVLVCQLEINPQISLQALRMAQKNKDSCISDLSTQAEMLTGSVVTNVEEARGAAQELLKRGCKSVIITLGPQGCVVVQAQESTFKHVPTTAVKAIDTTKKNDLGNSMEIELDVANK
;
A
#
# COMPACT_ATOMS: atom_id res chain seq x y z
N GLN A 1 -16.09 -15.84 4.28
CA GLN A 1 -16.04 -16.25 5.71
C GLN A 1 -16.49 -17.70 5.83
N THR A 2 -15.78 -18.48 6.63
CA THR A 2 -15.95 -19.93 6.77
C THR A 2 -15.86 -20.34 8.25
N PRO A 3 -16.36 -21.52 8.65
CA PRO A 3 -16.24 -21.95 10.05
C PRO A 3 -14.79 -22.24 10.44
N ARG A 4 -14.00 -22.72 9.49
CA ARG A 4 -12.55 -22.99 9.59
C ARG A 4 -11.89 -22.74 8.23
N LEU A 5 -10.56 -22.70 8.20
CA LEU A 5 -9.83 -22.71 6.94
C LEU A 5 -9.90 -24.11 6.28
N PRO A 6 -9.95 -24.20 4.94
CA PRO A 6 -9.88 -25.48 4.24
C PRO A 6 -8.47 -26.06 4.32
N LYS A 7 -8.35 -27.39 4.34
CA LYS A 7 -7.08 -28.10 4.13
C LYS A 7 -6.91 -28.44 2.65
N ALA A 8 -5.70 -28.86 2.28
CA ALA A 8 -5.42 -29.31 0.91
C ALA A 8 -6.40 -30.41 0.47
N GLY A 9 -7.04 -30.21 -0.68
CA GLY A 9 -8.02 -31.15 -1.25
C GLY A 9 -9.43 -31.07 -0.67
N GLU A 10 -9.69 -30.23 0.33
CA GLU A 10 -11.03 -30.10 0.91
C GLU A 10 -11.91 -29.08 0.18
N THR A 11 -13.21 -29.36 0.14
CA THR A 11 -14.26 -28.39 -0.19
C THR A 11 -15.11 -28.14 1.05
N ILE A 12 -15.35 -26.88 1.40
CA ILE A 12 -16.16 -26.50 2.57
C ILE A 12 -17.21 -25.47 2.20
N HIS A 13 -18.32 -25.45 2.92
CA HIS A 13 -19.34 -24.40 2.78
C HIS A 13 -18.99 -23.19 3.65
N GLY A 14 -18.93 -22.02 3.03
CA GLY A 14 -18.90 -20.74 3.72
C GLY A 14 -20.30 -20.25 4.06
N PHE A 15 -20.39 -19.19 4.86
CA PHE A 15 -21.66 -18.58 5.25
C PHE A 15 -21.80 -17.12 4.78
N LYS A 16 -20.72 -16.50 4.29
CA LYS A 16 -20.75 -15.13 3.75
C LYS A 16 -19.66 -14.91 2.72
N PHE A 17 -20.02 -14.24 1.62
CA PHE A 17 -19.14 -13.76 0.57
C PHE A 17 -19.37 -12.26 0.35
N PHE A 18 -18.30 -11.52 0.08
CA PHE A 18 -18.36 -10.13 -0.32
C PHE A 18 -17.16 -9.82 -1.20
N ILE A 19 -17.30 -8.78 -2.02
CA ILE A 19 -16.24 -8.22 -2.86
C ILE A 19 -15.97 -6.81 -2.35
N GLY A 20 -14.72 -6.38 -2.39
CA GLY A 20 -14.40 -4.98 -2.23
C GLY A 20 -13.03 -4.63 -2.79
N PHE A 21 -12.67 -3.36 -2.66
CA PHE A 21 -11.47 -2.77 -3.21
C PHE A 21 -10.30 -2.78 -2.21
N GLY A 22 -9.15 -3.24 -2.66
CA GLY A 22 -7.92 -3.33 -1.86
C GLY A 22 -6.72 -2.77 -2.62
N GLY A 23 -5.55 -3.36 -2.41
CA GLY A 23 -4.28 -2.89 -2.99
C GLY A 23 -3.71 -1.70 -2.24
N LYS A 24 -2.44 -1.80 -1.82
CA LYS A 24 -1.82 -0.80 -0.93
C LYS A 24 -1.81 0.58 -1.57
N GLY A 25 -1.42 0.67 -2.84
CA GLY A 25 -1.39 1.93 -3.58
C GLY A 25 -2.76 2.60 -3.69
N ALA A 26 -3.81 1.81 -3.98
CA ALA A 26 -5.17 2.33 -4.07
C ALA A 26 -5.68 2.81 -2.71
N ASN A 27 -5.49 2.01 -1.65
CA ASN A 27 -5.92 2.35 -0.29
C ASN A 27 -5.25 3.65 0.20
N GLN A 28 -3.94 3.81 -0.02
CA GLN A 28 -3.21 5.02 0.35
C GLN A 28 -3.68 6.24 -0.45
N CYS A 29 -3.88 6.09 -1.76
CA CYS A 29 -4.35 7.16 -2.64
C CYS A 29 -5.76 7.64 -2.25
N ILE A 30 -6.68 6.70 -2.00
CA ILE A 30 -8.05 7.00 -1.55
C ILE A 30 -8.05 7.63 -0.16
N GLN A 31 -7.23 7.16 0.78
CA GLN A 31 -7.17 7.74 2.11
C GLN A 31 -6.64 9.19 2.06
N ALA A 32 -5.62 9.46 1.25
CA ALA A 32 -5.13 10.81 1.03
C ALA A 32 -6.22 11.71 0.40
N ALA A 33 -6.98 11.19 -0.57
CA ALA A 33 -8.09 11.91 -1.19
C ALA A 33 -9.18 12.27 -0.17
N ARG A 34 -9.58 11.31 0.68
CA ARG A 34 -10.57 11.51 1.75
C ARG A 34 -10.14 12.53 2.80
N LEU A 35 -8.83 12.72 2.99
CA LEU A 35 -8.26 13.76 3.84
C LEU A 35 -8.15 15.13 3.13
N GLY A 36 -8.62 15.25 1.90
CA GLY A 36 -8.67 16.50 1.13
C GLY A 36 -7.47 16.74 0.21
N ALA A 37 -6.55 15.78 0.07
CA ALA A 37 -5.46 15.91 -0.90
C ALA A 37 -5.98 15.75 -2.33
N ARG A 38 -5.43 16.51 -3.28
CA ARG A 38 -5.63 16.25 -4.71
C ARG A 38 -4.73 15.11 -5.12
N THR A 39 -5.31 13.95 -5.39
CA THR A 39 -4.58 12.73 -5.71
C THR A 39 -4.82 12.28 -7.13
N THR A 40 -3.83 11.59 -7.69
CA THR A 40 -3.88 10.97 -9.01
C THR A 40 -3.37 9.55 -8.86
N MET A 41 -4.12 8.57 -9.35
CA MET A 41 -3.66 7.18 -9.38
C MET A 41 -2.95 6.89 -10.69
N VAL A 42 -1.76 6.31 -10.61
CA VAL A 42 -1.04 5.73 -11.74
C VAL A 42 -1.01 4.22 -11.51
N CYS A 43 -1.83 3.48 -12.25
CA CYS A 43 -1.88 2.02 -12.15
C CYS A 43 -2.43 1.40 -13.45
N LYS A 44 -2.42 0.07 -13.52
CA LYS A 44 -3.03 -0.67 -14.62
C LYS A 44 -3.94 -1.76 -14.07
N VAL A 45 -5.17 -1.79 -14.57
CA VAL A 45 -6.18 -2.81 -14.24
C VAL A 45 -6.52 -3.62 -15.49
N GLY A 46 -7.26 -4.72 -15.32
CA GLY A 46 -7.75 -5.49 -16.45
C GLY A 46 -8.84 -4.74 -17.20
N LYS A 47 -8.97 -5.02 -18.49
CA LYS A 47 -10.14 -4.63 -19.29
C LYS A 47 -11.28 -5.61 -19.01
N ASP A 48 -11.75 -5.58 -17.78
CA ASP A 48 -12.78 -6.45 -17.21
C ASP A 48 -13.68 -5.68 -16.24
N VAL A 49 -14.76 -6.32 -15.79
CA VAL A 49 -15.73 -5.70 -14.88
C VAL A 49 -15.09 -5.24 -13.55
N PHE A 50 -14.02 -5.91 -13.09
CA PHE A 50 -13.34 -5.51 -11.87
C PHE A 50 -12.52 -4.23 -12.08
N GLY A 51 -11.90 -4.08 -13.24
CA GLY A 51 -11.16 -2.89 -13.63
C GLY A 51 -12.09 -1.69 -13.77
N ASP A 52 -13.23 -1.86 -14.45
CA ASP A 52 -14.25 -0.82 -14.58
C ASP A 52 -14.77 -0.37 -13.21
N ASN A 53 -15.07 -1.32 -12.33
CA ASN A 53 -15.48 -1.05 -10.95
C ASN A 53 -14.39 -0.34 -10.14
N TYR A 54 -13.11 -0.67 -10.34
CA TYR A 54 -12.00 0.00 -9.67
C TYR A 54 -11.86 1.47 -10.10
N ILE A 55 -11.97 1.73 -11.40
CA ILE A 55 -11.93 3.08 -11.94
C ILE A 55 -13.08 3.90 -11.38
N GLN A 56 -14.28 3.32 -11.28
CA GLN A 56 -15.42 4.00 -10.66
C GLN A 56 -15.18 4.24 -9.17
N ASN A 57 -14.66 3.27 -8.43
CA ASN A 57 -14.31 3.44 -7.01
C ASN A 57 -13.30 4.57 -6.78
N PHE A 58 -12.30 4.74 -7.67
CA PHE A 58 -11.40 5.89 -7.59
C PHE A 58 -12.15 7.22 -7.76
N LYS A 59 -13.02 7.32 -8.77
CA LYS A 59 -13.82 8.52 -9.03
C LYS A 59 -14.74 8.86 -7.86
N ASP A 60 -15.42 7.86 -7.29
CA ASP A 60 -16.32 8.01 -6.14
C ASP A 60 -15.59 8.52 -4.89
N ASN A 61 -14.27 8.30 -4.81
CA ASN A 61 -13.42 8.78 -3.72
C ASN A 61 -12.61 10.04 -4.08
N GLY A 62 -12.92 10.71 -5.20
CA GLY A 62 -12.27 11.96 -5.61
C GLY A 62 -10.83 11.81 -6.11
N VAL A 63 -10.44 10.61 -6.54
CA VAL A 63 -9.10 10.32 -7.11
C VAL A 63 -9.13 10.55 -8.61
N HIS A 64 -8.15 11.29 -9.16
CA HIS A 64 -8.02 11.46 -10.61
C HIS A 64 -7.55 10.16 -11.27
N THR A 65 -8.18 9.79 -12.39
CA THR A 65 -8.02 8.47 -13.04
C THR A 65 -7.41 8.54 -14.44
N ASP A 66 -6.90 9.70 -14.86
CA ASP A 66 -6.37 9.93 -16.22
C ASP A 66 -5.20 8.99 -16.59
N PHE A 67 -4.53 8.40 -15.60
CA PHE A 67 -3.41 7.46 -15.77
C PHE A 67 -3.71 6.07 -15.18
N VAL A 68 -5.00 5.71 -15.10
CA VAL A 68 -5.43 4.33 -14.79
C VAL A 68 -5.62 3.60 -16.12
N GLY A 69 -4.59 2.85 -16.53
CA GLY A 69 -4.63 2.06 -17.75
C GLY A 69 -5.50 0.80 -17.61
N GLN A 70 -6.07 0.35 -18.73
CA GLN A 70 -6.73 -0.96 -18.82
C GLN A 70 -6.02 -1.82 -19.86
N THR A 71 -5.83 -3.11 -19.58
CA THR A 71 -5.22 -4.07 -20.52
C THR A 71 -6.09 -5.31 -20.72
N PRO A 72 -6.23 -5.82 -21.96
CA PRO A 72 -6.86 -7.12 -22.21
C PRO A 72 -5.93 -8.32 -21.89
N ASP A 73 -4.63 -8.08 -21.66
CA ASP A 73 -3.62 -9.14 -21.57
C ASP A 73 -3.56 -9.82 -20.19
N ALA A 74 -4.20 -9.22 -19.19
CA ALA A 74 -4.35 -9.80 -17.86
C ALA A 74 -5.63 -9.30 -17.18
N ALA A 75 -6.18 -10.13 -16.28
CA ALA A 75 -7.25 -9.72 -15.40
C ALA A 75 -6.77 -8.66 -14.38
N THR A 76 -7.71 -7.89 -13.84
CA THR A 76 -7.47 -7.01 -12.69
C THR A 76 -6.91 -7.81 -11.52
N GLY A 77 -5.93 -7.24 -10.80
CA GLY A 77 -5.33 -7.90 -9.64
C GLY A 77 -6.35 -8.26 -8.57
N THR A 78 -6.23 -9.45 -7.98
CA THR A 78 -7.17 -9.97 -6.97
C THR A 78 -6.45 -10.50 -5.74
N ALA A 79 -7.11 -10.38 -4.60
CA ALA A 79 -6.74 -11.06 -3.36
C ALA A 79 -7.94 -11.92 -2.93
N SER A 80 -7.79 -13.24 -3.04
CA SER A 80 -8.79 -14.19 -2.54
C SER A 80 -8.54 -14.41 -1.06
N ILE A 81 -9.42 -13.88 -0.21
CA ILE A 81 -9.28 -13.90 1.25
C ILE A 81 -10.32 -14.84 1.86
N ILE A 82 -9.85 -15.88 2.53
CA ILE A 82 -10.68 -16.75 3.37
C ILE A 82 -10.40 -16.38 4.82
N VAL A 83 -11.44 -16.11 5.60
CA VAL A 83 -11.34 -15.81 7.03
C VAL A 83 -12.25 -16.74 7.81
N ASN A 84 -11.73 -17.34 8.88
CA ASN A 84 -12.50 -18.22 9.75
C ASN A 84 -13.13 -17.49 10.95
N ASN A 85 -13.88 -18.21 11.80
CA ASN A 85 -14.53 -17.65 12.99
C ASN A 85 -13.56 -17.14 14.06
N ALA A 86 -12.31 -17.64 14.07
CA ALA A 86 -11.27 -17.18 14.99
C ALA A 86 -10.55 -15.91 14.48
N GLY A 87 -10.88 -15.43 13.27
CA GLY A 87 -10.22 -14.29 12.62
C GLY A 87 -8.94 -14.67 11.87
N GLU A 88 -8.56 -15.94 11.84
CA GLU A 88 -7.43 -16.42 11.05
C GLU A 88 -7.77 -16.34 9.56
N ASN A 89 -6.78 -15.99 8.73
CA ASN A 89 -6.98 -15.82 7.31
C ASN A 89 -5.98 -16.59 6.44
N ALA A 90 -6.41 -16.92 5.24
CA ALA A 90 -5.57 -17.39 4.14
C ALA A 90 -5.83 -16.50 2.92
N ILE A 91 -4.76 -15.94 2.35
CA ILE A 91 -4.82 -14.95 1.29
C ILE A 91 -4.04 -15.48 0.08
N VAL A 92 -4.69 -15.55 -1.07
CA VAL A 92 -4.03 -15.83 -2.36
C VAL A 92 -4.10 -14.57 -3.21
N ILE A 93 -2.94 -14.01 -3.53
CA ILE A 93 -2.82 -12.81 -4.35
C ILE A 93 -2.45 -13.21 -5.78
N VAL A 94 -3.19 -12.69 -6.75
CA VAL A 94 -2.86 -12.71 -8.17
C VAL A 94 -2.70 -11.27 -8.62
N ALA A 95 -1.46 -10.82 -8.84
CA ALA A 95 -1.18 -9.42 -9.14
C ALA A 95 -1.80 -8.96 -10.48
N GLY A 96 -1.91 -9.87 -11.46
CA GLY A 96 -2.58 -9.60 -12.74
C GLY A 96 -2.03 -8.36 -13.46
N ALA A 97 -2.92 -7.50 -13.92
CA ALA A 97 -2.60 -6.26 -14.63
C ALA A 97 -1.65 -5.31 -13.88
N ASN A 98 -1.53 -5.40 -12.56
CA ASN A 98 -0.55 -4.60 -11.79
C ASN A 98 0.89 -4.82 -12.27
N MET A 99 1.21 -6.04 -12.72
CA MET A 99 2.54 -6.40 -13.23
C MET A 99 2.78 -5.95 -14.67
N LEU A 100 1.74 -5.48 -15.35
CA LEU A 100 1.80 -4.97 -16.73
C LEU A 100 1.86 -3.45 -16.80
N LEU A 101 1.87 -2.75 -15.66
CA LEU A 101 2.26 -1.33 -15.63
C LEU A 101 3.73 -1.24 -16.07
N ASP A 102 4.02 -0.37 -17.02
CA ASP A 102 5.31 -0.31 -17.70
C ASP A 102 5.85 1.12 -17.85
N SER A 103 6.98 1.25 -18.54
CA SER A 103 7.64 2.52 -18.76
C SER A 103 6.85 3.48 -19.66
N VAL A 104 6.00 2.98 -20.56
CA VAL A 104 5.16 3.81 -21.43
C VAL A 104 4.09 4.49 -20.58
N ASP A 105 3.41 3.74 -19.72
CA ASP A 105 2.40 4.30 -18.80
C ASP A 105 3.01 5.39 -17.90
N LEU A 106 4.24 5.16 -17.39
CA LEU A 106 4.94 6.16 -16.58
C LEU A 106 5.29 7.43 -17.36
N GLN A 107 5.62 7.31 -18.65
CA GLN A 107 5.91 8.48 -19.48
C GLN A 107 4.65 9.29 -19.75
N GLU A 108 3.51 8.63 -19.97
CA GLU A 108 2.21 9.31 -20.07
C GLU A 108 1.88 10.05 -18.76
N ALA A 109 2.16 9.43 -17.61
CA ALA A 109 1.97 10.02 -16.29
C ALA A 109 3.03 11.07 -15.88
N LEU A 110 4.06 11.31 -16.71
CA LEU A 110 5.17 12.22 -16.38
C LEU A 110 4.72 13.63 -15.96
N PRO A 111 3.72 14.27 -16.60
CA PRO A 111 3.22 15.58 -16.16
C PRO A 111 2.64 15.57 -14.73
N ALA A 112 1.95 14.49 -14.33
CA ALA A 112 1.42 14.35 -12.98
C ALA A 112 2.55 14.06 -11.97
N ILE A 113 3.47 13.17 -12.32
CA ILE A 113 4.66 12.82 -11.51
C ILE A 113 5.53 14.05 -11.28
N THR A 114 5.68 14.94 -12.26
CA THR A 114 6.50 16.16 -12.16
C THR A 114 5.80 17.29 -11.41
N ARG A 115 4.47 17.37 -11.39
CA ARG A 115 3.71 18.43 -10.69
C ARG A 115 3.26 18.09 -9.27
N SER A 116 3.25 16.82 -8.87
CA SER A 116 2.88 16.39 -7.50
C SER A 116 3.78 17.02 -6.41
N LYS A 117 3.41 16.97 -5.13
CA LYS A 117 4.37 17.31 -4.04
C LYS A 117 5.07 16.09 -3.47
N VAL A 118 4.37 14.96 -3.57
CA VAL A 118 4.77 13.66 -3.03
C VAL A 118 4.45 12.62 -4.10
N LEU A 119 5.38 11.71 -4.32
CA LEU A 119 5.13 10.44 -5.00
C LEU A 119 5.17 9.34 -3.94
N VAL A 120 4.18 8.45 -3.96
CA VAL A 120 4.12 7.28 -3.09
C VAL A 120 4.19 6.02 -3.95
N CYS A 121 5.11 5.12 -3.64
CA CYS A 121 5.25 3.83 -4.29
C CYS A 121 5.23 2.69 -3.25
N GLN A 122 4.76 1.52 -3.69
CA GLN A 122 4.76 0.26 -2.93
C GLN A 122 5.37 -0.85 -3.81
N LEU A 123 5.54 -2.06 -3.26
CA LEU A 123 6.06 -3.23 -3.99
C LEU A 123 4.96 -4.22 -4.44
N GLU A 124 3.83 -3.71 -4.96
CA GLU A 124 2.75 -4.53 -5.55
C GLU A 124 2.66 -4.42 -7.09
N ILE A 125 3.67 -3.79 -7.71
CA ILE A 125 3.89 -3.72 -9.15
C ILE A 125 5.32 -4.18 -9.46
N ASN A 126 5.72 -4.17 -10.73
CA ASN A 126 7.11 -4.43 -11.11
C ASN A 126 8.07 -3.45 -10.38
N PRO A 127 9.01 -3.93 -9.54
CA PRO A 127 9.89 -3.06 -8.77
C PRO A 127 10.75 -2.10 -9.62
N GLN A 128 11.08 -2.49 -10.86
CA GLN A 128 11.83 -1.62 -11.77
C GLN A 128 11.01 -0.40 -12.19
N ILE A 129 9.69 -0.56 -12.31
CA ILE A 129 8.75 0.52 -12.64
C ILE A 129 8.60 1.45 -11.44
N SER A 130 8.45 0.92 -10.22
CA SER A 130 8.50 1.74 -8.99
C SER A 130 9.81 2.55 -8.90
N LEU A 131 10.96 1.91 -9.16
CA LEU A 131 12.26 2.58 -9.15
C LEU A 131 12.37 3.67 -10.23
N GLN A 132 11.85 3.40 -11.43
CA GLN A 132 11.82 4.38 -12.51
C GLN A 132 10.96 5.60 -12.15
N ALA A 133 9.77 5.40 -11.58
CA ALA A 133 8.91 6.49 -11.12
C ALA A 133 9.59 7.34 -10.04
N LEU A 134 10.24 6.69 -9.06
CA LEU A 134 11.04 7.38 -8.03
C LEU A 134 12.16 8.22 -8.65
N ARG A 135 12.89 7.69 -9.64
CA ARG A 135 13.95 8.44 -10.35
C ARG A 135 13.39 9.63 -11.14
N MET A 136 12.22 9.47 -11.76
CA MET A 136 11.53 10.58 -12.47
C MET A 136 11.14 11.71 -11.52
N ALA A 137 10.65 11.36 -10.32
CA ALA A 137 10.29 12.32 -9.30
C ALA A 137 11.53 13.01 -8.68
N GLN A 138 12.62 12.27 -8.40
CA GLN A 138 13.86 12.82 -7.84
C GLN A 138 14.52 13.88 -8.73
N LYS A 139 14.46 13.74 -10.05
CA LYS A 139 15.03 14.75 -10.97
C LYS A 139 14.38 16.13 -10.83
N ASN A 140 13.19 16.21 -10.21
CA ASN A 140 12.36 17.40 -10.23
C ASN A 140 11.97 17.91 -8.83
N LYS A 141 12.29 17.19 -7.72
CA LYS A 141 11.72 17.48 -6.38
C LYS A 141 12.59 17.07 -5.19
N ASP A 142 12.27 17.67 -4.05
CA ASP A 142 12.88 17.41 -2.74
C ASP A 142 12.35 16.16 -2.01
N SER A 143 11.12 15.68 -2.27
CA SER A 143 10.49 14.61 -1.48
C SER A 143 9.82 13.50 -2.31
N CYS A 144 10.28 12.26 -2.11
CA CYS A 144 9.69 11.01 -2.62
C CYS A 144 9.52 10.07 -1.43
N ILE A 145 8.37 9.42 -1.30
CA ILE A 145 8.08 8.45 -0.25
C ILE A 145 7.99 7.07 -0.89
N SER A 146 8.83 6.14 -0.46
CA SER A 146 8.65 4.72 -0.75
C SER A 146 8.12 4.08 0.53
N ASP A 147 6.87 3.62 0.50
CA ASP A 147 6.32 2.90 1.65
C ASP A 147 6.77 1.44 1.60
N LEU A 148 7.63 1.09 2.55
CA LEU A 148 8.24 -0.23 2.70
C LEU A 148 7.99 -0.79 4.10
N SER A 149 7.01 -0.25 4.84
CA SER A 149 6.85 -0.53 6.27
C SER A 149 6.70 -2.02 6.57
N THR A 150 5.87 -2.74 5.81
CA THR A 150 5.68 -4.20 5.93
C THR A 150 6.84 -5.04 5.38
N GLN A 151 7.90 -4.42 4.87
CA GLN A 151 9.06 -5.08 4.24
C GLN A 151 10.39 -4.64 4.87
N ALA A 152 10.36 -3.86 5.94
CA ALA A 152 11.56 -3.43 6.64
C ALA A 152 12.46 -4.62 7.01
N GLU A 153 11.87 -5.73 7.46
CA GLU A 153 12.63 -6.95 7.79
C GLU A 153 13.29 -7.58 6.55
N MET A 154 12.55 -7.66 5.45
CA MET A 154 13.06 -8.21 4.18
C MET A 154 14.21 -7.36 3.62
N LEU A 155 14.11 -6.04 3.76
CA LEU A 155 15.09 -5.10 3.23
C LEU A 155 16.35 -5.03 4.09
N THR A 156 16.20 -5.11 5.41
CA THR A 156 17.32 -4.95 6.35
C THR A 156 17.90 -6.29 6.82
N GLY A 157 17.20 -7.40 6.62
CA GLY A 157 17.53 -8.71 7.16
C GLY A 157 17.35 -8.81 8.68
N SER A 158 16.73 -7.81 9.32
CA SER A 158 16.56 -7.71 10.77
C SER A 158 15.09 -7.85 11.13
N VAL A 159 14.80 -8.64 12.16
CA VAL A 159 13.43 -8.74 12.71
C VAL A 159 13.07 -7.42 13.40
N VAL A 160 11.83 -6.94 13.21
CA VAL A 160 11.32 -5.68 13.74
C VAL A 160 10.02 -5.92 14.51
N THR A 161 10.14 -6.11 15.82
CA THR A 161 9.01 -6.33 16.74
C THR A 161 8.80 -5.21 17.75
N ASN A 162 9.79 -4.33 17.91
CA ASN A 162 9.77 -3.26 18.91
C ASN A 162 10.44 -1.97 18.37
N VAL A 163 10.32 -0.90 19.17
CA VAL A 163 10.82 0.43 18.85
C VAL A 163 12.33 0.47 18.59
N GLU A 164 13.13 -0.27 19.37
CA GLU A 164 14.59 -0.27 19.22
C GLU A 164 15.03 -1.01 17.95
N GLU A 165 14.38 -2.12 17.63
CA GLU A 165 14.61 -2.84 16.38
C GLU A 165 14.20 -2.01 15.17
N ALA A 166 13.05 -1.33 15.22
CA ALA A 166 12.62 -0.40 14.18
C ALA A 166 13.63 0.75 14.01
N ARG A 167 14.16 1.30 15.10
CA ARG A 167 15.22 2.30 15.02
C ARG A 167 16.46 1.76 14.31
N GLY A 168 16.91 0.55 14.65
CA GLY A 168 18.05 -0.10 14.00
C GLY A 168 17.83 -0.30 12.49
N ALA A 169 16.66 -0.84 12.12
CA ALA A 169 16.27 -1.02 10.73
C ALA A 169 16.18 0.30 9.96
N ALA A 170 15.60 1.34 10.56
CA ALA A 170 15.51 2.66 9.96
C ALA A 170 16.87 3.30 9.73
N GLN A 171 17.81 3.17 10.69
CA GLN A 171 19.18 3.65 10.53
C GLN A 171 19.92 2.94 9.39
N GLU A 172 19.72 1.64 9.22
CA GLU A 172 20.29 0.89 8.11
C GLU A 172 19.75 1.37 6.76
N LEU A 173 18.44 1.65 6.66
CA LEU A 173 17.83 2.22 5.46
C LEU A 173 18.35 3.63 5.15
N LEU A 174 18.60 4.47 6.18
CA LEU A 174 19.25 5.77 5.99
C LEU A 174 20.67 5.63 5.43
N LYS A 175 21.48 4.68 5.92
CA LYS A 175 22.83 4.41 5.38
C LYS A 175 22.79 4.00 3.91
N ARG A 176 21.69 3.39 3.46
CA ARG A 176 21.45 3.01 2.07
C ARG A 176 20.94 4.15 1.19
N GLY A 177 20.84 5.36 1.73
CA GLY A 177 20.54 6.59 0.99
C GLY A 177 19.12 7.13 1.15
N CYS A 178 18.29 6.53 2.01
CA CYS A 178 17.01 7.14 2.37
C CYS A 178 17.26 8.47 3.11
N LYS A 179 16.50 9.53 2.77
CA LYS A 179 16.57 10.82 3.49
C LYS A 179 15.73 10.82 4.77
N SER A 180 14.64 10.06 4.76
CA SER A 180 13.72 9.88 5.88
C SER A 180 13.14 8.48 5.80
N VAL A 181 12.92 7.86 6.96
CA VAL A 181 12.37 6.51 7.08
C VAL A 181 11.30 6.53 8.16
N ILE A 182 10.15 5.93 7.86
CA ILE A 182 9.06 5.68 8.81
C ILE A 182 8.86 4.17 8.86
N ILE A 183 8.84 3.59 10.06
CA ILE A 183 8.52 2.19 10.29
C ILE A 183 7.33 2.10 11.24
N THR A 184 6.24 1.53 10.76
CA THR A 184 5.04 1.26 11.56
C THR A 184 5.25 0.03 12.43
N LEU A 185 4.67 0.04 13.63
CA LEU A 185 4.79 -0.98 14.67
C LEU A 185 3.40 -1.38 15.21
N GLY A 186 2.38 -1.30 14.35
CA GLY A 186 0.99 -1.56 14.69
C GLY A 186 0.54 -0.80 15.97
N PRO A 187 0.10 -1.51 17.03
CA PRO A 187 -0.36 -0.87 18.28
C PRO A 187 0.70 -0.05 19.02
N GLN A 188 1.98 -0.16 18.66
CA GLN A 188 3.04 0.64 19.24
C GLN A 188 3.26 1.99 18.50
N GLY A 189 2.49 2.28 17.44
CA GLY A 189 2.63 3.49 16.63
C GLY A 189 3.73 3.35 15.58
N CYS A 190 4.58 4.36 15.39
CA CYS A 190 5.68 4.31 14.43
C CYS A 190 6.98 4.96 14.92
N VAL A 191 8.09 4.57 14.28
CA VAL A 191 9.40 5.23 14.43
C VAL A 191 9.70 6.03 13.17
N VAL A 192 10.08 7.30 13.36
CA VAL A 192 10.50 8.23 12.32
C VAL A 192 11.97 8.59 12.51
N VAL A 193 12.77 8.47 11.46
CA VAL A 193 14.18 8.85 11.46
C VAL A 193 14.48 9.67 10.21
N GLN A 194 15.24 10.76 10.35
CA GLN A 194 15.69 11.59 9.23
C GLN A 194 17.21 11.65 9.20
N ALA A 195 17.81 11.66 8.02
CA ALA A 195 19.27 11.66 7.86
C ALA A 195 19.94 12.92 8.44
N GLN A 196 19.21 14.03 8.54
CA GLN A 196 19.71 15.32 9.04
C GLN A 196 19.51 15.48 10.56
N GLU A 197 18.77 14.58 11.21
CA GLU A 197 18.52 14.60 12.64
C GLU A 197 19.34 13.50 13.31
N SER A 198 20.03 13.83 14.41
CA SER A 198 20.82 12.87 15.17
C SER A 198 19.96 11.94 16.04
N THR A 199 18.69 12.30 16.23
CA THR A 199 17.73 11.59 17.09
C THR A 199 16.61 10.95 16.27
N PHE A 200 16.13 9.81 16.72
CA PHE A 200 14.89 9.23 16.21
C PHE A 200 13.69 9.76 17.00
N LYS A 201 12.51 9.73 16.39
CA LYS A 201 11.24 10.05 17.04
C LYS A 201 10.35 8.81 17.05
N HIS A 202 9.95 8.36 18.23
CA HIS A 202 8.87 7.40 18.39
C HIS A 202 7.55 8.17 18.56
N VAL A 203 6.57 7.85 17.70
CA VAL A 203 5.22 8.41 17.75
C VAL A 203 4.28 7.28 18.19
N PRO A 204 3.88 7.23 19.48
CA PRO A 204 2.99 6.19 19.96
C PRO A 204 1.57 6.41 19.46
N THR A 205 0.81 5.33 19.30
CA THR A 205 -0.63 5.41 19.02
C THR A 205 -1.47 5.21 20.28
N THR A 206 -2.70 5.73 20.27
CA THR A 206 -3.65 5.48 21.37
C THR A 206 -4.25 4.09 21.19
N ALA A 207 -4.25 3.28 22.24
CA ALA A 207 -4.85 1.95 22.20
C ALA A 207 -6.34 2.05 21.87
N VAL A 208 -6.71 1.64 20.66
CA VAL A 208 -8.10 1.53 20.23
C VAL A 208 -8.56 0.09 20.43
N LYS A 209 -9.79 -0.09 20.93
CA LYS A 209 -10.41 -1.41 20.94
C LYS A 209 -10.66 -1.79 19.49
N ALA A 210 -9.95 -2.78 18.97
CA ALA A 210 -10.22 -3.34 17.67
C ALA A 210 -11.68 -3.83 17.64
N ILE A 211 -12.56 -3.06 17.03
CA ILE A 211 -13.92 -3.51 16.72
C ILE A 211 -13.76 -4.39 15.49
N ASP A 212 -13.84 -5.71 15.69
CA ASP A 212 -14.05 -6.75 14.68
C ASP A 212 -13.68 -6.29 13.26
N THR A 213 -12.41 -6.42 12.87
CA THR A 213 -11.89 -6.21 11.49
C THR A 213 -12.40 -7.27 10.51
N THR A 214 -13.58 -7.84 10.79
CA THR A 214 -14.27 -8.85 9.98
C THR A 214 -15.78 -8.64 9.88
N LYS A 215 -16.39 -7.76 10.66
CA LYS A 215 -17.85 -7.50 10.61
C LYS A 215 -18.13 -6.03 10.45
N LYS A 216 -17.85 -5.52 9.25
CA LYS A 216 -18.82 -4.85 8.34
C LYS A 216 -18.09 -3.96 7.32
N ASN A 217 -16.77 -3.77 7.44
CA ASN A 217 -15.95 -2.89 6.59
C ASN A 217 -14.53 -3.46 6.35
N ASP A 218 -14.36 -4.64 5.74
CA ASP A 218 -13.07 -5.36 5.83
C ASP A 218 -12.44 -5.80 4.51
N LEU A 219 -11.66 -4.88 3.93
CA LEU A 219 -10.36 -5.21 3.28
C LEU A 219 -9.17 -4.81 4.18
N GLY A 220 -9.44 -4.70 5.48
CA GLY A 220 -8.59 -4.03 6.47
C GLY A 220 -7.32 -4.74 6.90
N ASN A 221 -7.09 -6.01 6.57
CA ASN A 221 -5.84 -6.69 6.97
C ASN A 221 -4.65 -6.42 6.02
N SER A 222 -4.79 -5.43 5.13
CA SER A 222 -3.66 -4.82 4.41
C SER A 222 -3.46 -3.33 4.74
N MET A 223 -4.26 -2.77 5.66
CA MET A 223 -4.12 -1.39 6.13
C MET A 223 -3.24 -1.32 7.38
N GLU A 224 -1.94 -1.24 7.18
CA GLU A 224 -1.16 -0.28 7.96
C GLU A 224 -1.10 0.98 7.09
N ILE A 225 -1.87 2.00 7.47
CA ILE A 225 -1.75 3.35 6.91
C ILE A 225 -1.58 4.29 8.10
N GLU A 226 -0.33 4.62 8.42
CA GLU A 226 0.00 5.86 9.12
C GLU A 226 0.63 6.81 8.09
N LEU A 227 -0.21 7.64 7.47
CA LEU A 227 0.24 8.86 6.80
C LEU A 227 0.16 9.98 7.85
N ASP A 228 1.22 10.15 8.64
CA ASP A 228 1.39 11.35 9.45
C ASP A 228 1.81 12.51 8.52
N VAL A 229 0.80 13.15 7.92
CA VAL A 229 1.01 14.45 7.28
C VAL A 229 1.16 15.45 8.41
N ALA A 230 2.40 15.67 8.84
CA ALA A 230 2.75 16.80 9.69
C ALA A 230 2.38 18.10 8.95
N ASN A 231 1.15 18.57 9.14
CA ASN A 231 0.75 19.91 8.78
C ASN A 231 1.35 20.87 9.79
N LYS A 232 2.15 21.81 9.26
CA LYS A 232 2.28 23.14 9.87
C LYS A 232 1.02 23.95 9.58
#